data_AF-A0A359CQY2-F1
#
_entry.id   AF-A0A359CQY2-F1
#
_cell.length_a   1.000
_cell.length_b   1.000
_cell.length_c   1.000
_cell.angle_alpha   90.00
_cell.angle_beta   90.00
_cell.angle_gamma   90.00
#
_symmetry.space_group_name_H-M   'P 1'
#
loop_
_entity.id
_entity.type
_entity.pdbx_description
1 polymer ?
#
loop_
_entity_poly.entity_id
_entity_poly.type
_entity_poly.pdbx_seq_one_letter_code
_entity_poly.pdbx_strand_id
1 'polypeptide(L)'
;MKKPLLCISLVLVMLFTSFTTAFAEAFKDETIYVNLKNDGNVSDIKVVNHVHGFDDSDYFIDYGKYSDIKNLSNDAKPEIKDDTVKWPTSLLKQGDLYYEGTINKELPLNFEIKYFLDGSEIKAEDLAGK
;
A
#
# COMPACT_ATOMS: atom_id res chain seq x y z
N MET A 1 -51.71 34.59 13.27
CA MET A 1 -51.36 33.19 13.63
C MET A 1 -50.23 32.58 12.80
N LYS A 2 -49.42 33.34 12.03
CA LYS A 2 -48.42 32.74 11.09
C LYS A 2 -46.97 32.73 11.59
N LYS A 3 -46.63 33.42 12.69
CA LYS A 3 -45.27 33.50 13.24
C LYS A 3 -44.75 32.22 13.94
N PRO A 4 -45.53 31.48 14.75
CA PRO A 4 -45.01 30.27 15.40
C PRO A 4 -44.82 29.11 14.42
N LEU A 5 -45.64 29.03 13.35
CA LEU A 5 -45.52 28.02 12.30
C LEU A 5 -44.23 28.18 11.48
N LEU A 6 -43.80 29.43 11.25
CA LEU A 6 -42.56 29.74 10.55
C LEU A 6 -41.32 29.32 11.34
N CYS A 7 -41.31 29.53 12.66
CA CYS A 7 -40.20 29.12 13.52
C CYS A 7 -40.08 27.58 13.63
N ILE A 8 -41.21 26.86 13.69
CA ILE A 8 -41.21 25.40 13.72
C ILE A 8 -40.67 24.83 12.39
N SER A 9 -41.04 25.44 11.26
CA SER A 9 -40.51 25.06 9.95
C SER A 9 -39.01 25.29 9.83
N LEU A 10 -38.48 26.37 10.41
CA LEU A 10 -37.04 26.69 10.35
C LEU A 10 -36.20 25.70 11.18
N VAL A 11 -36.70 25.28 12.34
CA VAL A 11 -36.05 24.27 13.20
C VAL A 11 -36.06 22.89 12.55
N LEU A 12 -37.15 22.53 11.86
CA LEU A 12 -37.24 21.25 11.15
C LEU A 12 -36.25 21.17 9.97
N VAL A 13 -36.02 22.27 9.25
CA VAL A 13 -35.06 22.32 8.14
C VAL A 13 -33.61 22.20 8.65
N MET A 14 -33.28 22.79 9.80
CA MET A 14 -31.93 22.64 10.41
C MET A 14 -31.64 21.21 10.90
N LEU A 15 -32.66 20.41 11.22
CA LEU A 15 -32.49 19.01 11.63
C LEU A 15 -32.15 18.07 10.46
N PHE A 16 -32.44 18.46 9.21
CA PHE A 16 -32.13 17.65 8.02
C PHE A 16 -30.75 17.94 7.41
N THR A 17 -30.09 19.05 7.77
CA THR A 17 -28.83 19.48 7.13
C THR A 17 -27.56 18.89 7.75
N SER A 18 -27.66 18.02 8.75
CA SER A 18 -26.51 17.55 9.55
C SER A 18 -26.09 16.10 9.27
N PHE A 19 -26.61 15.44 8.23
CA PHE A 19 -26.09 14.13 7.83
C PHE A 19 -24.82 14.32 6.98
N THR A 20 -23.69 14.54 7.62
CA THR A 20 -22.40 14.29 6.97
C THR A 20 -22.24 12.77 6.89
N THR A 21 -22.50 12.18 5.72
CA THR A 21 -22.09 10.80 5.48
C THR A 21 -20.56 10.76 5.46
N ALA A 22 -19.95 10.22 6.50
CA ALA A 22 -18.55 9.84 6.43
C ALA A 22 -18.46 8.71 5.39
N PHE A 23 -17.73 8.93 4.31
CA PHE A 23 -17.40 7.85 3.38
C PHE A 23 -16.42 6.92 4.11
N ALA A 24 -16.84 5.68 4.33
CA ALA A 24 -15.94 4.60 4.69
C ALA A 24 -15.04 4.35 3.48
N GLU A 25 -13.77 4.70 3.58
CA GLU A 25 -12.78 4.44 2.55
C GLU A 25 -11.58 3.71 3.16
N ALA A 26 -11.20 2.60 2.53
CA ALA A 26 -9.93 1.94 2.83
C ALA A 26 -8.81 2.65 2.08
N PHE A 27 -7.74 2.98 2.79
CA PHE A 27 -6.56 3.63 2.24
C PHE A 27 -5.45 2.60 2.01
N LYS A 28 -4.62 2.87 1.00
CA LYS A 28 -3.43 2.06 0.70
C LYS A 28 -2.19 2.94 0.68
N ASP A 29 -1.24 2.61 1.55
CA ASP A 29 0.12 3.12 1.51
C ASP A 29 1.04 2.05 0.90
N GLU A 30 1.88 2.43 -0.06
CA GLU A 30 2.76 1.53 -0.80
C GLU A 30 4.22 1.92 -0.60
N THR A 31 5.06 0.98 -0.13
CA THR A 31 6.50 1.17 0.05
C THR A 31 7.28 0.22 -0.84
N ILE A 32 8.22 0.75 -1.62
CA ILE A 32 9.06 -0.01 -2.55
C ILE A 32 10.45 -0.19 -1.93
N TYR A 33 10.86 -1.45 -1.76
CA TYR A 33 12.21 -1.84 -1.38
C TYR A 33 12.94 -2.38 -2.60
N VAL A 34 14.11 -1.83 -2.88
CA VAL A 34 15.00 -2.31 -3.93
C VAL A 34 16.22 -2.93 -3.28
N ASN A 35 16.39 -4.24 -3.45
CA ASN A 35 17.59 -4.93 -3.01
C ASN A 35 18.62 -4.90 -4.15
N LEU A 36 19.80 -4.34 -3.88
CA LEU A 36 20.89 -4.26 -4.83
C LEU A 36 21.95 -5.31 -4.53
N LYS A 37 22.62 -5.79 -5.58
CA LYS A 37 23.86 -6.53 -5.50
C LYS A 37 25.01 -5.59 -5.13
N ASN A 38 26.16 -6.18 -4.83
CA ASN A 38 27.37 -5.44 -4.47
C ASN A 38 27.88 -4.50 -5.58
N ASP A 39 27.53 -4.73 -6.84
CA ASP A 39 27.86 -3.87 -7.99
C ASP A 39 26.82 -2.77 -8.27
N GLY A 40 25.71 -2.73 -7.51
CA GLY A 40 24.59 -1.82 -7.74
C GLY A 40 23.52 -2.35 -8.68
N ASN A 41 23.67 -3.54 -9.26
CA ASN A 41 22.61 -4.17 -10.06
C ASN A 41 21.43 -4.58 -9.18
N VAL A 42 20.20 -4.45 -9.70
CA VAL A 42 18.99 -4.87 -8.98
C VAL A 42 18.98 -6.38 -8.79
N SER A 43 18.82 -6.83 -7.55
CA SER A 43 18.60 -8.22 -7.18
C SER A 43 17.11 -8.55 -7.22
N ASP A 44 16.30 -7.82 -6.45
CA ASP A 44 14.84 -7.88 -6.50
C ASP A 44 14.20 -6.56 -6.06
N ILE A 45 12.91 -6.43 -6.37
CA ILE A 45 12.09 -5.30 -5.94
C ILE A 45 10.87 -5.85 -5.21
N LYS A 46 10.73 -5.47 -3.94
CA LYS A 46 9.61 -5.84 -3.07
C LYS A 46 8.72 -4.62 -2.86
N VAL A 47 7.42 -4.84 -2.94
CA VAL A 47 6.39 -3.83 -2.66
C VAL A 47 5.66 -4.26 -1.42
N VAL A 48 5.71 -3.47 -0.36
CA VAL A 48 4.90 -3.68 0.83
C VAL A 48 3.72 -2.73 0.77
N ASN A 49 2.52 -3.30 0.74
CA ASN A 49 1.28 -2.56 0.81
C ASN A 49 0.76 -2.60 2.25
N HIS A 50 0.36 -1.45 2.76
CA HIS A 50 -0.34 -1.27 4.03
C HIS A 50 -1.74 -0.74 3.73
N VAL A 51 -2.74 -1.58 3.99
CA VAL A 51 -4.16 -1.23 3.82
C VAL A 51 -4.77 -1.01 5.19
N HIS A 52 -5.37 0.16 5.39
CA HIS A 52 -5.97 0.57 6.65
C HIS A 52 -7.28 1.32 6.44
N GLY A 53 -7.96 1.63 7.54
CA GLY A 53 -9.27 2.26 7.53
C GLY A 53 -10.39 1.23 7.43
N PHE A 54 -11.48 1.60 6.78
CA PHE A 54 -12.69 0.79 6.72
C PHE A 54 -13.38 0.99 5.39
N ASP A 55 -13.95 -0.08 4.85
CA ASP A 55 -14.70 -0.08 3.59
C ASP A 55 -15.96 -0.94 3.77
N ASP A 56 -17.11 -0.41 3.34
CA ASP A 56 -18.41 -1.07 3.37
C ASP A 56 -18.59 -2.10 2.24
N SER A 57 -17.68 -2.13 1.26
CA SER A 57 -17.63 -3.15 0.22
C SER A 57 -17.22 -4.52 0.78
N ASP A 58 -17.53 -5.61 0.07
CA ASP A 58 -17.08 -6.95 0.47
C ASP A 58 -15.56 -7.15 0.28
N TYR A 59 -14.95 -6.39 -0.65
CA TYR A 59 -13.58 -6.58 -1.08
C TYR A 59 -12.84 -5.26 -1.32
N PHE A 60 -11.68 -5.13 -0.69
CA PHE A 60 -10.66 -4.18 -1.12
C PHE A 60 -9.95 -4.72 -2.37
N ILE A 61 -9.81 -3.87 -3.40
CA ILE A 61 -9.25 -4.25 -4.71
C ILE A 61 -8.00 -3.43 -4.99
N ASP A 62 -6.86 -4.09 -5.06
CA ASP A 62 -5.58 -3.50 -5.47
C ASP A 62 -5.27 -3.84 -6.93
N TYR A 63 -4.97 -2.80 -7.72
CA TYR A 63 -4.63 -2.92 -9.13
C TYR A 63 -3.11 -2.86 -9.29
N GLY A 64 -2.49 -4.04 -9.36
CA GLY A 64 -1.05 -4.16 -9.45
C GLY A 64 -0.64 -5.53 -9.96
N LYS A 65 0.36 -5.54 -10.84
CA LYS A 65 0.96 -6.77 -11.38
C LYS A 65 2.09 -7.24 -10.46
N TYR A 66 1.82 -8.29 -9.69
CA TYR A 66 2.75 -8.91 -8.76
C TYR A 66 2.96 -10.39 -9.13
N SER A 67 4.18 -10.92 -8.98
CA SER A 67 4.43 -12.37 -9.18
C SER A 67 4.22 -13.19 -7.92
N ASP A 68 4.75 -12.71 -6.79
CA ASP A 68 4.78 -13.44 -5.52
C ASP A 68 4.14 -12.59 -4.44
N ILE A 69 2.87 -12.87 -4.12
CA ILE A 69 2.11 -12.18 -3.08
C ILE A 69 2.14 -12.99 -1.79
N LYS A 70 2.50 -12.34 -0.69
CA LYS A 70 2.51 -12.93 0.64
C LYS A 70 1.83 -12.01 1.64
N ASN A 71 0.84 -12.54 2.34
CA ASN A 71 0.23 -11.87 3.49
C ASN A 71 1.24 -11.82 4.65
N LEU A 72 1.37 -10.66 5.28
CA LEU A 72 2.23 -10.42 6.43
C LEU A 72 1.42 -10.22 7.72
N SER A 73 0.11 -9.99 7.63
CA SER A 73 -0.78 -9.76 8.78
C SER A 73 -1.34 -11.05 9.38
N ASN A 74 -1.73 -12.02 8.54
CA ASN A 74 -2.38 -13.26 8.98
C ASN A 74 -2.34 -14.35 7.88
N ASP A 75 -3.01 -15.47 8.11
CA ASP A 75 -3.04 -16.63 7.20
C ASP A 75 -4.07 -16.51 6.06
N ALA A 76 -4.84 -15.42 5.97
CA ALA A 76 -5.79 -15.22 4.88
C ALA A 76 -5.07 -15.11 3.54
N LYS A 77 -5.72 -15.57 2.48
CA LYS A 77 -5.19 -15.52 1.12
C LYS A 77 -6.02 -14.55 0.27
N PRO A 78 -5.38 -13.78 -0.62
CA PRO A 78 -6.11 -12.94 -1.56
C PRO A 78 -6.69 -13.77 -2.69
N GLU A 79 -7.71 -13.23 -3.36
CA GLU A 79 -8.10 -13.69 -4.68
C GLU A 79 -7.28 -12.91 -5.73
N ILE A 80 -6.52 -13.62 -6.57
CA ILE A 80 -5.68 -13.02 -7.59
C ILE A 80 -6.28 -13.33 -8.96
N LYS A 81 -6.55 -12.29 -9.75
CA LYS A 81 -7.03 -12.42 -11.13
C LYS A 81 -6.43 -11.32 -11.98
N ASP A 82 -5.77 -11.69 -13.07
CA ASP A 82 -5.07 -10.76 -13.97
C ASP A 82 -4.12 -9.85 -13.17
N ASP A 83 -4.20 -8.53 -13.33
CA ASP A 83 -3.41 -7.54 -12.59
C ASP A 83 -4.17 -7.01 -11.35
N THR A 84 -4.95 -7.88 -10.69
CA THR A 84 -5.79 -7.50 -9.55
C THR A 84 -5.63 -8.44 -8.37
N VAL A 85 -5.50 -7.86 -7.18
CA VAL A 85 -5.42 -8.55 -5.89
C VAL A 85 -6.63 -8.13 -5.05
N LYS A 86 -7.47 -9.08 -4.66
CA LYS A 86 -8.67 -8.81 -3.88
C LYS A 86 -8.55 -9.38 -2.47
N TRP A 87 -8.84 -8.54 -1.50
CA TRP A 87 -8.82 -8.89 -0.09
C TRP A 87 -10.20 -8.68 0.54
N PRO A 88 -10.72 -9.63 1.34
CA PRO A 88 -11.95 -9.40 2.09
C PRO A 88 -11.79 -8.22 3.06
N THR A 89 -12.67 -7.23 3.00
CA THR A 89 -12.64 -6.05 3.91
C THR A 89 -12.89 -6.43 5.37
N SER A 90 -13.45 -7.62 5.63
CA SER A 90 -13.57 -8.20 6.96
C SER A 90 -12.22 -8.39 7.69
N LEU A 91 -11.11 -8.40 6.95
CA LEU A 91 -9.76 -8.39 7.53
C LEU A 91 -9.45 -7.05 8.20
N LEU A 92 -9.90 -5.93 7.62
CA LEU A 92 -9.69 -4.58 8.17
C LEU A 92 -10.44 -4.34 9.48
N LYS A 93 -11.48 -5.12 9.77
CA LYS A 93 -12.17 -5.13 11.07
C LYS A 93 -11.32 -5.75 12.19
N GLN A 94 -10.33 -6.56 11.84
CA GLN A 94 -9.45 -7.25 12.79
C GLN A 94 -8.12 -6.51 12.98
N GLY A 95 -7.83 -5.54 12.11
CA GLY A 95 -6.62 -4.73 12.10
C GLY A 95 -6.16 -4.45 10.67
N ASP A 96 -5.08 -3.69 10.54
CA ASP A 96 -4.53 -3.34 9.25
C ASP A 96 -3.98 -4.56 8.49
N LEU A 97 -4.09 -4.51 7.17
CA LEU A 97 -3.60 -5.55 6.28
C LEU A 97 -2.26 -5.12 5.67
N TYR A 98 -1.25 -5.96 5.86
CA TYR A 98 0.06 -5.85 5.26
C TYR A 98 0.29 -7.03 4.33
N TYR A 99 0.70 -6.77 3.09
CA TYR A 99 1.15 -7.82 2.17
C TYR A 99 2.33 -7.35 1.34
N GLU A 100 3.24 -8.27 1.04
CA GLU A 100 4.32 -8.03 0.11
C GLU A 100 4.03 -8.64 -1.26
N GLY A 101 4.45 -7.94 -2.30
CA GLY A 101 4.45 -8.39 -3.69
C GLY A 101 5.84 -8.25 -4.30
N THR A 102 6.22 -9.16 -5.20
CA THR A 102 7.43 -8.97 -6.04
C THR A 102 7.04 -8.34 -7.37
N ILE A 103 7.80 -7.31 -7.80
CA ILE A 103 7.60 -6.64 -9.09
C ILE A 103 8.87 -6.66 -9.92
N ASN A 104 8.71 -6.55 -11.24
CA ASN A 104 9.80 -6.34 -12.18
C ASN A 104 9.48 -5.09 -13.02
N LYS A 105 10.04 -3.95 -12.61
CA LYS A 105 9.88 -2.64 -13.26
C LYS A 105 11.21 -1.92 -13.30
N GLU A 106 11.39 -1.06 -14.30
CA GLU A 106 12.53 -0.16 -14.36
C GLU A 106 12.47 0.87 -13.23
N LEU A 107 13.62 1.11 -12.59
CA LEU A 107 13.73 2.08 -11.51
C LEU A 107 13.96 3.49 -12.06
N PRO A 108 13.48 4.53 -11.37
CA PRO A 108 13.74 5.91 -11.77
C PRO A 108 15.19 6.35 -11.53
N LEU A 109 16.01 5.51 -10.89
CA LEU A 109 17.39 5.76 -10.54
C LEU A 109 18.26 4.58 -10.97
N ASN A 110 19.48 4.90 -11.44
CA ASN A 110 20.53 3.92 -11.70
C ASN A 110 21.55 3.96 -10.56
N PHE A 111 22.02 2.79 -10.14
CA PHE A 111 22.99 2.63 -9.07
C PHE A 111 24.26 2.00 -9.61
N GLU A 112 25.41 2.52 -9.19
CA GLU A 112 26.73 1.97 -9.47
C GLU A 112 27.54 2.02 -8.18
N ILE A 113 28.06 0.88 -7.73
CA ILE A 113 28.85 0.77 -6.50
C ILE A 113 30.27 0.35 -6.86
N LYS A 114 31.26 1.14 -6.44
CA LYS A 114 32.69 0.90 -6.68
C LYS A 114 33.45 0.74 -5.37
N TYR A 115 34.43 -0.15 -5.38
CA TYR A 115 35.28 -0.44 -4.24
C TYR A 115 36.72 -0.12 -4.58
N PHE A 116 37.44 0.39 -3.58
CA PHE A 116 38.84 0.76 -3.72
C PHE A 116 39.62 0.20 -2.54
N LEU A 117 40.77 -0.43 -2.81
CA LEU A 117 41.76 -0.85 -1.82
C LEU A 117 43.09 -0.19 -2.19
N ASP A 118 43.70 0.51 -1.24
CA ASP A 118 44.94 1.28 -1.46
C ASP A 118 44.88 2.23 -2.68
N GLY A 119 43.70 2.82 -2.93
CA GLY A 119 43.46 3.73 -4.04
C GLY A 119 43.27 3.08 -5.41
N SER A 120 43.32 1.75 -5.51
CA SER A 120 43.06 1.01 -6.75
C SER A 120 41.66 0.39 -6.72
N GLU A 121 40.92 0.49 -7.83
CA GLU A 121 39.60 -0.13 -7.96
C GLU A 121 39.71 -1.66 -7.89
N ILE A 122 38.82 -2.29 -7.14
CA ILE A 122 38.77 -3.74 -6.93
C ILE A 122 37.32 -4.21 -7.00
N LYS A 123 37.09 -5.45 -7.46
CA LYS A 123 35.74 -6.04 -7.40
C LYS A 123 35.34 -6.30 -5.96
N ALA A 124 34.04 -6.16 -5.68
CA ALA A 124 33.48 -6.42 -4.36
C ALA A 124 33.83 -7.83 -3.83
N GLU A 125 33.77 -8.84 -4.71
CA GLU A 125 34.08 -10.24 -4.39
C GLU A 125 35.56 -10.46 -4.03
N ASP A 126 36.46 -9.68 -4.64
CA ASP A 126 37.91 -9.78 -4.42
C ASP A 126 38.36 -8.96 -3.20
N LEU A 127 37.53 -8.03 -2.71
CA LEU A 127 37.79 -7.24 -1.50
C LEU A 127 37.56 -8.05 -0.23
N ALA A 128 36.60 -8.99 -0.25
CA ALA A 128 36.24 -9.76 0.93
C ALA A 128 37.44 -10.58 1.45
N GLY A 129 37.90 -10.26 2.66
CA GLY A 129 39.03 -10.96 3.30
C GLY A 129 40.43 -10.44 2.94
N LYS A 130 40.52 -9.26 2.31
CA LYS A 130 41.77 -8.52 2.16
C LYS A 130 41.97 -7.48 3.26
#